data_AF-A0A7G9FFL3-F1
#
_entry.id   AF-A0A7G9FFL3-F1
#
_cell.length_a   1.000
_cell.length_b   1.000
_cell.length_c   1.000
_cell.angle_alpha   90.00
_cell.angle_beta   90.00
_cell.angle_gamma   90.00
#
_symmetry.space_group_name_H-M   'P 1'
#
loop_
_entity.id
_entity.type
_entity.pdbx_description
1 polymer ?
#
loop_
_entity_poly.entity_id
_entity_poly.type
_entity_poly.pdbx_seq_one_letter_code
_entity_poly.pdbx_strand_id
1 'polypeptide(L)'
;MISIEKTLTIVKIVFSVFIVFHVAIIISIIFLDIIPVDYVWGGQLKTKGELFIFELISILVQTICLLYVLLYKKYFSEKTTGKIIAWILFIIFSFNTVGNILAKTLFEKIVFTPVTLCLSLLMLRIALTKKTEK
;
A
#
# COMPACT_ATOMS: atom_id res chain seq x y z
N MET A 1 -3.74 -1.50 -22.45
CA MET A 1 -2.98 -1.25 -21.20
C MET A 1 -3.32 0.15 -20.71
N ILE A 2 -3.56 0.37 -19.41
CA ILE A 2 -3.90 1.69 -18.86
C ILE A 2 -2.71 2.66 -19.00
N SER A 3 -2.97 3.96 -19.24
CA SER A 3 -1.93 4.98 -19.38
C SER A 3 -1.16 5.21 -18.08
N ILE A 4 0.07 5.75 -18.16
CA ILE A 4 0.91 5.98 -16.98
C ILE A 4 0.25 6.99 -16.05
N GLU A 5 -0.40 8.00 -16.62
CA GLU A 5 -1.08 9.04 -15.85
C GLU A 5 -2.25 8.48 -15.05
N LYS A 6 -3.06 7.62 -15.66
CA LYS A 6 -4.16 6.93 -14.98
C LYS A 6 -3.61 5.99 -13.91
N THR A 7 -2.53 5.27 -14.20
CA THR A 7 -1.84 4.41 -13.21
C THR A 7 -1.42 5.20 -11.98
N LEU A 8 -0.66 6.28 -12.16
CA LEU A 8 -0.17 7.13 -11.07
C LEU A 8 -1.33 7.75 -10.29
N THR A 9 -2.41 8.14 -10.98
CA THR A 9 -3.61 8.71 -10.34
C THR A 9 -4.30 7.69 -9.44
N ILE A 10 -4.53 6.47 -9.94
CA ILE A 10 -5.16 5.40 -9.18
C ILE A 10 -4.31 5.05 -7.96
N VAL A 11 -3.00 4.82 -8.14
CA VAL A 11 -2.10 4.46 -7.04
C VAL A 11 -2.07 5.56 -5.98
N LYS A 12 -1.98 6.82 -6.39
CA LYS A 12 -2.02 7.97 -5.46
C LYS A 12 -3.28 7.94 -4.59
N ILE A 13 -4.45 7.75 -5.21
CA ILE A 13 -5.72 7.67 -4.49
C ILE A 13 -5.72 6.50 -3.51
N VAL A 14 -5.33 5.30 -3.95
CA VAL A 14 -5.30 4.11 -3.09
C VAL A 14 -4.38 4.33 -1.88
N PHE A 15 -3.19 4.87 -2.08
CA PHE A 15 -2.25 5.17 -0.99
C PHE A 15 -2.78 6.23 -0.04
N SER A 16 -3.43 7.29 -0.54
CA SER A 16 -4.08 8.28 0.31
C SER A 16 -5.22 7.67 1.14
N VAL A 17 -6.05 6.81 0.53
CA VAL A 17 -7.12 6.10 1.25
C VAL A 17 -6.53 5.18 2.32
N PHE A 18 -5.43 4.49 2.05
CA PHE A 18 -4.76 3.63 3.04
C PHE A 18 -4.20 4.43 4.22
N ILE A 19 -3.61 5.60 3.98
CA ILE A 19 -3.19 6.49 5.08
C ILE A 19 -4.39 6.87 5.96
N VAL A 20 -5.52 7.26 5.34
CA VAL A 20 -6.75 7.58 6.08
C VAL A 20 -7.26 6.38 6.87
N PHE A 21 -7.21 5.17 6.29
CA PHE A 21 -7.58 3.93 6.97
C PHE A 21 -6.73 3.67 8.22
N HIS A 22 -5.40 3.76 8.12
CA HIS A 22 -4.51 3.57 9.28
C HIS A 22 -4.69 4.66 10.35
N VAL A 23 -4.89 5.91 9.93
CA VAL A 23 -5.21 7.01 10.86
C VAL A 23 -6.55 6.75 11.56
N ALA A 24 -7.56 6.24 10.86
CA ALA A 24 -8.84 5.88 11.44
C ALA A 24 -8.71 4.76 12.48
N ILE A 25 -7.84 3.75 12.24
CA ILE A 25 -7.53 2.73 13.25
C ILE A 25 -6.91 3.39 14.49
N ILE A 26 -5.91 4.26 14.33
CA ILE A 26 -5.30 4.97 15.48
C ILE A 26 -6.36 5.78 16.26
N ILE A 27 -7.24 6.51 15.56
CA ILE A 27 -8.32 7.26 16.19
C ILE A 27 -9.26 6.32 16.95
N SER A 28 -9.61 5.17 16.37
CA SER A 28 -10.48 4.18 17.01
C SER A 28 -9.86 3.60 18.29
N ILE A 29 -8.53 3.37 18.27
CA ILE A 29 -7.78 2.88 19.43
C ILE A 29 -7.74 3.93 20.54
N ILE A 30 -7.51 5.21 20.21
CA ILE A 30 -7.30 6.28 21.21
C ILE A 30 -8.63 6.78 21.78
N PHE A 31 -9.62 7.06 20.94
CA PHE A 31 -10.82 7.81 21.33
C PHE A 31 -12.06 6.94 21.50
N LEU A 32 -12.15 5.80 20.82
CA LEU A 32 -13.34 4.94 20.82
C LEU A 32 -13.13 3.66 21.65
N ASP A 33 -11.87 3.35 22.00
CA ASP A 33 -11.44 2.07 22.59
C ASP A 33 -11.93 0.83 21.82
N ILE A 34 -12.20 1.00 20.52
CA ILE A 34 -12.51 -0.08 19.58
C ILE A 34 -11.18 -0.58 19.03
N ILE A 35 -10.86 -1.84 19.30
CA ILE A 35 -9.56 -2.42 18.99
C ILE A 35 -9.76 -3.52 17.94
N PRO A 36 -9.55 -3.25 16.64
CA PRO A 36 -9.75 -4.25 15.59
C PRO A 36 -8.53 -5.18 15.43
N VAL A 37 -7.86 -5.57 16.53
CA VAL A 37 -6.62 -6.38 16.50
C VAL A 37 -6.80 -7.68 15.71
N ASP A 38 -7.99 -8.27 15.76
CA ASP A 38 -8.27 -9.51 15.04
C ASP A 38 -8.41 -9.30 13.53
N TYR A 39 -8.78 -8.10 13.06
CA TYR A 39 -9.19 -7.83 11.67
C TYR A 39 -8.07 -7.32 10.76
N VAL A 40 -6.92 -6.97 11.32
CA VAL A 40 -5.77 -6.43 10.59
C VAL A 40 -4.51 -7.22 10.92
N TRP A 41 -3.50 -7.14 10.05
CA TRP A 41 -2.22 -7.83 10.25
C TRP A 41 -2.34 -9.35 10.39
N GLY A 42 -3.27 -9.95 9.64
CA GLY A 42 -3.52 -11.38 9.62
C GLY A 42 -4.08 -11.93 10.94
N GLY A 43 -4.54 -11.08 11.86
CA GLY A 43 -4.95 -11.48 13.21
C GLY A 43 -3.80 -12.11 14.01
N GLN A 44 -2.58 -11.57 13.87
CA GLN A 44 -1.39 -12.05 14.57
C GLN A 44 -0.97 -11.17 15.75
N LEU A 45 -1.36 -9.89 15.74
CA LEU A 45 -1.06 -8.98 16.83
C LEU A 45 -1.90 -9.36 18.05
N LYS A 46 -1.36 -9.19 19.26
CA LYS A 46 -2.01 -9.62 20.51
C LYS A 46 -2.39 -8.46 21.41
N THR A 47 -1.75 -7.32 21.22
CA THR A 47 -1.91 -6.18 22.12
C THR A 47 -2.22 -4.89 21.36
N LYS A 48 -2.90 -3.97 22.06
CA LYS A 48 -3.15 -2.59 21.60
C LYS A 48 -1.85 -1.84 21.29
N GLY A 49 -0.80 -2.07 22.08
CA GLY A 49 0.51 -1.46 21.87
C GLY A 49 1.19 -1.94 20.58
N GLU A 50 1.16 -3.25 20.31
CA GLU A 50 1.67 -3.81 19.05
C GLU A 50 0.89 -3.24 17.85
N LEU A 51 -0.45 -3.26 17.90
CA LEU A 51 -1.27 -2.68 16.84
C LEU A 51 -0.91 -1.21 16.59
N PHE A 52 -0.84 -0.40 17.63
CA PHE A 52 -0.48 1.01 17.51
C PHE A 52 0.87 1.23 16.81
N ILE A 53 1.91 0.46 17.17
CA ILE A 53 3.23 0.55 16.54
C ILE A 53 3.17 0.16 15.06
N PHE A 54 2.46 -0.92 14.73
CA PHE A 54 2.32 -1.39 13.36
C PHE A 54 1.51 -0.41 12.49
N GLU A 55 0.51 0.28 13.04
CA GLU A 55 -0.20 1.35 12.34
C GLU A 55 0.72 2.54 12.04
N LEU A 56 1.59 2.93 12.98
CA LEU A 56 2.59 3.99 12.73
C LEU A 56 3.58 3.61 11.63
N ILE A 57 4.07 2.36 11.63
CA ILE A 57 4.93 1.83 10.58
C ILE A 57 4.20 1.85 9.23
N SER A 58 2.93 1.46 9.19
CA SER A 58 2.12 1.49 7.97
C SER A 58 1.98 2.90 7.43
N ILE A 59 1.64 3.88 8.26
CA ILE A 59 1.53 5.28 7.85
C ILE A 59 2.85 5.78 7.28
N LEU A 60 3.98 5.47 7.92
CA LEU A 60 5.31 5.86 7.45
C LEU A 60 5.61 5.26 6.07
N VAL A 61 5.49 3.94 5.93
CA VAL A 61 5.74 3.24 4.67
C VAL A 61 4.80 3.75 3.58
N GLN A 62 3.52 3.93 3.89
CA GLN A 62 2.52 4.37 2.94
C GLN A 62 2.77 5.82 2.48
N THR A 63 3.25 6.68 3.39
CA THR A 63 3.67 8.05 3.07
C THR A 63 4.87 8.06 2.13
N ILE A 64 5.88 7.22 2.36
CA ILE A 64 7.04 7.09 1.46
C ILE A 64 6.58 6.64 0.07
N CYS A 65 5.68 5.66 -0.01
CA CYS A 65 5.12 5.18 -1.27
C CYS A 65 4.32 6.28 -1.99
N LEU A 66 3.52 7.06 -1.26
CA LEU A 66 2.78 8.20 -1.81
C LEU A 66 3.72 9.27 -2.36
N LEU A 67 4.77 9.63 -1.61
CA LEU A 67 5.78 10.59 -2.05
C LEU A 67 6.46 10.14 -3.34
N TYR A 68 6.84 8.86 -3.42
CA TYR A 68 7.40 8.29 -4.65
C TYR A 68 6.48 8.51 -5.86
N VAL A 69 5.18 8.24 -5.73
CA VAL A 69 4.21 8.40 -6.81
C VAL A 69 3.98 9.87 -7.18
N LEU A 70 3.87 10.75 -6.19
CA LEU A 70 3.70 12.20 -6.41
C LEU A 70 4.90 12.81 -7.13
N LEU A 71 6.11 12.35 -6.77
CA LEU A 71 7.37 12.84 -7.32
C LEU A 71 7.79 12.10 -8.60
N TYR A 72 7.05 11.06 -9.01
CA TYR A 72 7.44 10.14 -10.08
C TYR A 72 7.78 10.86 -11.38
N LYS A 73 6.86 11.68 -11.89
CA LYS A 73 7.04 12.38 -13.18
C LYS A 73 8.22 13.35 -13.18
N LYS A 74 8.47 14.01 -12.05
CA LYS A 74 9.50 15.07 -11.94
C LYS A 74 10.89 14.50 -11.69
N TYR A 75 11.00 13.40 -10.94
CA TYR A 75 12.30 12.94 -10.43
C TYR A 75 12.67 11.51 -10.81
N PHE A 76 11.71 10.65 -11.18
CA PHE A 76 11.93 9.21 -11.29
C PHE A 76 11.61 8.59 -12.65
N SER A 77 10.73 9.21 -13.45
CA SER A 77 10.23 8.69 -14.74
C SER A 77 11.33 8.27 -15.71
N GLU A 78 12.42 9.03 -15.79
CA GLU A 78 13.54 8.78 -16.70
C GLU A 78 14.73 8.07 -16.05
N LYS A 79 14.69 7.86 -14.72
CA LYS A 79 15.81 7.32 -13.95
C LYS A 79 15.65 5.83 -13.70
N THR A 80 16.75 5.08 -13.79
CA THR A 80 16.79 3.65 -13.41
C THR A 80 16.34 3.44 -11.97
N THR A 81 16.69 4.35 -11.06
CA THR A 81 16.23 4.33 -9.66
C THR A 81 14.71 4.30 -9.54
N GLY A 82 14.00 5.05 -10.39
CA GLY A 82 12.54 5.05 -10.41
C GLY A 82 11.95 3.68 -10.73
N LYS A 83 12.57 2.97 -11.67
CA LYS A 83 12.18 1.59 -12.04
C LYS A 83 12.51 0.58 -10.97
N ILE A 84 13.68 0.70 -10.35
CA ILE A 84 14.10 -0.18 -9.24
C ILE A 84 13.11 -0.06 -8.09
N ILE A 85 12.73 1.17 -7.71
CA ILE A 85 11.73 1.40 -6.65
C ILE A 85 10.38 0.75 -7.04
N ALA A 86 9.92 0.92 -8.29
CA ALA A 86 8.67 0.29 -8.74
C ALA A 86 8.73 -1.25 -8.68
N TRP A 87 9.86 -1.87 -9.05
CA TRP A 87 10.05 -3.32 -8.92
C TRP A 87 10.05 -3.79 -7.46
N ILE A 88 10.69 -3.06 -6.57
CA ILE A 88 10.67 -3.35 -5.13
C ILE A 88 9.23 -3.29 -4.60
N LEU A 89 8.50 -2.22 -4.92
CA LEU A 89 7.10 -2.07 -4.51
C LEU A 89 6.21 -3.17 -5.10
N PHE A 90 6.41 -3.58 -6.35
CA PHE A 90 5.72 -4.72 -6.95
C PHE A 90 5.91 -6.00 -6.13
N ILE A 91 7.15 -6.32 -5.74
CA ILE A 91 7.45 -7.51 -4.92
C ILE A 91 6.78 -7.40 -3.54
N ILE A 92 6.91 -6.23 -2.89
CA ILE A 92 6.29 -5.98 -1.58
C ILE A 92 4.77 -6.16 -1.64
N PHE A 93 4.07 -5.58 -2.63
CA PHE A 93 2.62 -5.74 -2.75
C PHE A 93 2.21 -7.15 -3.16
N SER A 94 3.05 -7.87 -3.90
CA SER A 94 2.82 -9.29 -4.19
C SER A 94 2.90 -10.14 -2.91
N PHE A 95 3.88 -9.89 -2.05
CA PHE A 95 3.94 -10.54 -0.74
C PHE A 95 2.78 -10.14 0.18
N ASN A 96 2.33 -8.88 0.14
CA ASN A 96 1.11 -8.49 0.84
C ASN A 96 -0.13 -9.23 0.30
N THR A 97 -0.21 -9.46 -1.01
CA THR A 97 -1.30 -10.25 -1.62
C THR A 97 -1.29 -11.67 -1.08
N VAL A 98 -0.13 -12.31 -1.03
CA VAL A 98 0.02 -13.65 -0.45
C VAL A 98 -0.33 -13.64 1.05
N GLY A 99 0.13 -12.64 1.80
CA GLY A 99 -0.20 -12.46 3.21
C GLY A 99 -1.71 -12.36 3.45
N ASN A 100 -2.41 -11.57 2.63
CA ASN A 100 -3.87 -11.40 2.73
C ASN A 100 -4.63 -12.67 2.36
N ILE A 101 -4.16 -13.46 1.38
CA ILE A 101 -4.72 -14.77 1.04
C ILE A 101 -4.59 -15.75 2.23
N LEU A 102 -3.44 -15.70 2.91
CA LEU A 102 -3.12 -16.56 4.05
C LEU A 102 -3.65 -16.01 5.39
N ALA A 103 -4.26 -14.83 5.42
CA ALA A 103 -4.78 -14.20 6.62
C ALA A 103 -5.81 -15.09 7.32
N LYS A 104 -5.98 -14.91 8.63
CA LYS A 104 -7.04 -15.63 9.37
C LYS A 104 -8.42 -15.07 9.07
N THR A 105 -8.52 -13.78 8.75
CA THR A 105 -9.81 -13.11 8.61
C THR A 105 -10.35 -13.11 7.20
N LEU A 106 -11.68 -13.18 7.10
CA LEU A 106 -12.38 -13.05 5.83
C LEU A 106 -12.28 -11.62 5.27
N PHE A 107 -12.22 -10.63 6.15
CA PHE A 107 -12.10 -9.22 5.77
C PHE A 107 -10.84 -8.97 4.93
N GLU A 108 -9.66 -9.41 5.41
CA GLU A 108 -8.40 -9.24 4.69
C GLU A 108 -8.38 -10.02 3.37
N LYS A 109 -8.92 -11.25 3.36
CA LYS A 109 -9.02 -12.08 2.16
C LYS A 109 -9.86 -11.43 1.07
N ILE A 110 -11.03 -10.88 1.41
CA ILE A 110 -11.99 -10.37 0.43
C ILE A 110 -11.69 -8.92 0.05
N VAL A 111 -11.27 -8.09 1.01
CA VAL A 111 -11.06 -6.65 0.78
C VAL A 111 -9.62 -6.36 0.39
N PHE A 112 -8.64 -6.81 1.17
CA PHE A 112 -7.25 -6.40 0.93
C PHE A 112 -6.54 -7.23 -0.13
N THR A 113 -6.86 -8.51 -0.33
CA THR A 113 -6.28 -9.29 -1.44
C THR A 113 -6.49 -8.64 -2.82
N PRO A 114 -7.71 -8.28 -3.26
CA PRO A 114 -7.88 -7.67 -4.58
C PRO A 114 -7.22 -6.30 -4.65
N VAL A 115 -7.19 -5.54 -3.55
CA VAL A 115 -6.53 -4.22 -3.53
C VAL A 115 -5.02 -4.34 -3.65
N THR A 116 -4.37 -5.23 -2.89
CA THR A 116 -2.92 -5.43 -2.96
C THR A 116 -2.48 -6.12 -4.24
N LEU A 117 -3.32 -6.99 -4.82
CA LEU A 117 -3.11 -7.53 -6.16
C LEU A 117 -3.16 -6.42 -7.21
N CYS A 118 -4.16 -5.54 -7.15
CA CYS A 118 -4.27 -4.40 -8.06
C CYS A 118 -3.05 -3.48 -7.92
N LEU A 119 -2.64 -3.15 -6.69
CA LEU A 119 -1.44 -2.35 -6.43
C LEU A 119 -0.18 -3.00 -7.00
N SER A 120 -0.01 -4.31 -6.80
CA SER A 120 1.09 -5.08 -7.38
C SER A 120 1.13 -4.90 -8.91
N LEU A 121 0.02 -5.17 -9.61
CA LEU A 121 -0.05 -5.03 -11.06
C LEU A 121 0.18 -3.58 -11.54
N LEU A 122 -0.29 -2.57 -10.80
CA LEU A 122 -0.03 -1.17 -11.11
C LEU A 122 1.44 -0.81 -10.91
N MET A 123 2.11 -1.33 -9.88
CA MET A 123 3.55 -1.14 -9.68
C MET A 123 4.36 -1.83 -10.79
N LEU A 124 3.95 -3.03 -11.20
CA LEU A 124 4.55 -3.72 -12.34
C LEU A 124 4.43 -2.89 -13.62
N ARG A 125 3.27 -2.28 -13.87
CA ARG A 125 3.09 -1.37 -15.02
C ARG A 125 4.06 -0.19 -14.96
N ILE A 126 4.23 0.45 -13.79
CA ILE A 126 5.20 1.54 -13.63
C ILE A 126 6.62 1.02 -13.91
N ALA A 127 6.99 -0.14 -13.36
CA ALA A 127 8.31 -0.73 -13.52
C ALA A 127 8.66 -1.05 -14.99
N LEU A 128 7.67 -1.51 -15.76
CA LEU A 128 7.80 -1.84 -17.18
C LEU A 128 7.68 -0.62 -18.12
N THR A 129 7.44 0.58 -17.58
CA THR A 129 7.28 1.79 -18.40
C THR A 129 8.59 2.09 -19.15
N LYS A 130 8.51 2.23 -20.47
CA LYS A 130 9.65 2.63 -21.31
C LYS A 130 9.90 4.13 -21.17
N LYS A 131 11.11 4.58 -21.49
CA LYS A 131 11.62 5.95 -21.27
C LYS A 131 10.85 7.06 -22.06
N THR A 132 9.76 6.72 -22.74
CA THR A 132 9.04 7.55 -23.71
C THR A 132 7.57 7.16 -23.76
N GLU A 133 6.82 7.52 -22.72
CA GLU A 133 5.40 7.85 -22.88
C GLU A 133 5.28 9.31 -22.45
N LYS A 134 5.50 10.22 -23.40
CA LYS A 134 5.10 11.63 -23.28
C LYS A 134 3.59 11.70 -23.44
#